data_AF-A0A521MV22-F1
#
_entry.id   AF-A0A521MV22-F1
#
_cell.length_a   1.000
_cell.length_b   1.000
_cell.length_c   1.000
_cell.angle_alpha   90.00
_cell.angle_beta   90.00
_cell.angle_gamma   90.00
#
_symmetry.space_group_name_H-M   'P 1'
#
loop_
_entity.id
_entity.type
_entity.pdbx_description
1 polymer ?
#
loop_
_entity_poly.entity_id
_entity_poly.type
_entity_poly.pdbx_seq_one_letter_code
_entity_poly.pdbx_strand_id
1 'polypeptide(L)'
;MSLDDKSKELKKIIATYDSDWLLGNLSALIHAGRQRAGDQLGKLSSPQRQLYYLAGLNVSSDPTAGVDIMYDNDTWQKIVDFLNDIEDEYDKLFFPEKAEDVTEDWKRVRKVAMPSFLTYFNQGPLNYEEQVINWIADLFTQLDAIVENKTGLKTADFIAFYNNLDQLVQNNFQAHSTRHELLRPDWKKYTKIKMGVPDDVPDFIKEMGKEYEPMTYHVADKGIVDRFYAQELVSPNLPLDKVLIALSFLAGKRTETDFLYYTATRPGNPLYEKPIVDIGNDMFQVFEVKQVVHAINKLLEKVSTSNEADTTKYISKKGKLLEARIVSLFSSFFKNNCTIYTSYMVEGCEQDILILWEKYAFIIEAKGYALKEPFRDPDKAFIRIKNDFKACIGYGYDQTRRIEKKFIEGVPLKLYDEKGKEIADIDTTLYDESFSIIVNLESFGQIQCDLSSLLEKETDDDVYPWAIKLDDLEIFLLTMIAKKRTPEDLVDFLLSREQLHGKLICSDELEICGGYLTGKITDKVIEDADMIATSPDLGDVFDEQYRKTMGFANEKYLHEKQSGKFMFW
;
A
#
# COMPACT_ATOMS: atom_id res chain seq x y z
N MET A 1 6.93 -16.93 -28.37
CA MET A 1 6.63 -17.87 -27.27
C MET A 1 5.32 -17.43 -26.63
N SER A 2 4.50 -18.36 -26.14
CA SER A 2 3.30 -17.98 -25.38
C SER A 2 3.68 -17.41 -24.00
N LEU A 3 2.75 -16.72 -23.32
CA LEU A 3 2.92 -16.28 -21.93
C LEU A 3 3.36 -17.43 -21.00
N ASP A 4 2.79 -18.61 -21.20
CA ASP A 4 3.08 -19.81 -20.42
C ASP A 4 4.52 -20.29 -20.63
N ASP A 5 4.96 -20.40 -21.89
CA ASP A 5 6.32 -20.82 -22.22
C ASP A 5 7.35 -19.82 -21.68
N LYS A 6 7.10 -18.51 -21.83
CA LYS A 6 7.97 -17.45 -21.31
C LYS A 6 8.12 -17.54 -19.79
N SER A 7 7.00 -17.72 -19.09
CA SER A 7 6.99 -17.82 -17.61
C SER A 7 7.70 -19.07 -17.11
N LYS A 8 7.55 -20.21 -17.81
CA LYS A 8 8.23 -21.47 -17.47
C LYS A 8 9.74 -21.39 -17.66
N GLU A 9 10.19 -20.83 -18.78
CA GLU A 9 11.62 -20.62 -19.04
C GLU A 9 12.22 -19.64 -18.01
N LEU A 10 11.52 -18.57 -17.66
CA LEU A 10 11.96 -17.67 -16.60
C LEU A 10 12.05 -18.40 -15.25
N LYS A 11 11.03 -19.17 -14.85
CA LYS A 11 11.06 -19.95 -13.61
C LYS A 11 12.24 -20.92 -13.56
N LYS A 12 12.56 -21.56 -14.70
CA LYS A 12 13.69 -22.47 -14.82
C LYS A 12 15.04 -21.77 -14.61
N ILE A 13 15.22 -20.56 -15.15
CA ILE A 13 16.42 -19.74 -14.91
C ILE A 13 16.51 -19.37 -13.44
N ILE A 14 15.41 -18.89 -12.87
CA ILE A 14 15.37 -18.40 -11.48
C ILE A 14 15.55 -19.52 -10.45
N ALA A 15 15.17 -20.75 -10.78
CA ALA A 15 15.36 -21.92 -9.94
C ALA A 15 16.85 -22.28 -9.73
N THR A 16 17.77 -21.84 -10.58
CA THR A 16 19.20 -22.23 -10.45
C THR A 16 19.94 -21.48 -9.34
N TYR A 17 19.37 -20.37 -8.85
CA TYR A 17 19.98 -19.51 -7.84
C TYR A 17 19.65 -19.93 -6.40
N ASP A 18 20.64 -19.81 -5.51
CA ASP A 18 20.48 -19.95 -4.05
C ASP A 18 19.50 -18.88 -3.53
N SER A 19 18.57 -19.31 -2.68
CA SER A 19 17.48 -18.46 -2.21
C SER A 19 17.98 -17.33 -1.30
N ASP A 20 18.91 -17.61 -0.39
CA ASP A 20 19.42 -16.65 0.57
C ASP A 20 20.10 -15.48 -0.16
N TRP A 21 20.88 -15.82 -1.19
CA TRP A 21 21.56 -14.83 -2.02
C TRP A 21 20.57 -14.05 -2.89
N LEU A 22 19.72 -14.75 -3.67
CA LEU A 22 18.83 -14.09 -4.63
C LEU A 22 17.82 -13.19 -3.92
N LEU A 23 17.18 -13.66 -2.85
CA LEU A 23 16.22 -12.85 -2.10
C LEU A 23 16.88 -11.60 -1.49
N GLY A 24 18.10 -11.73 -0.99
CA GLY A 24 18.85 -10.58 -0.46
C GLY A 24 19.21 -9.57 -1.54
N ASN A 25 19.62 -10.05 -2.72
CA ASN A 25 19.93 -9.20 -3.86
C ASN A 25 18.67 -8.45 -4.37
N LEU A 26 17.56 -9.18 -4.58
CA LEU A 26 16.30 -8.60 -5.03
C LEU A 26 15.72 -7.61 -4.00
N SER A 27 15.83 -7.93 -2.69
CA SER A 27 15.42 -7.02 -1.62
C SER A 27 16.22 -5.72 -1.64
N ALA A 28 17.55 -5.81 -1.73
CA ALA A 28 18.39 -4.61 -1.79
C ALA A 28 18.11 -3.74 -3.04
N LEU A 29 17.73 -4.35 -4.16
CA LEU A 29 17.28 -3.64 -5.35
C LEU A 29 15.98 -2.86 -5.11
N ILE A 30 15.00 -3.45 -4.42
CA ILE A 30 13.75 -2.77 -4.04
C ILE A 30 14.07 -1.52 -3.20
N HIS A 31 14.90 -1.64 -2.17
CA HIS A 31 15.26 -0.54 -1.28
C HIS A 31 16.14 0.54 -1.96
N ALA A 32 17.02 0.14 -2.88
CA ALA A 32 17.89 1.09 -3.60
C ALA A 32 17.09 2.02 -4.54
N GLY A 33 16.04 1.49 -5.17
CA GLY A 33 15.24 2.20 -6.17
C GLY A 33 16.03 2.58 -7.43
N ARG A 34 15.32 3.09 -8.45
CA ARG A 34 15.91 3.43 -9.77
C ARG A 34 17.02 4.48 -9.69
N GLN A 35 17.00 5.36 -8.69
CA GLN A 35 18.01 6.40 -8.53
C GLN A 35 19.40 5.85 -8.18
N ARG A 36 19.48 4.73 -7.45
CA ARG A 36 20.75 4.14 -6.99
C ARG A 36 21.14 2.87 -7.72
N ALA A 37 20.17 2.13 -8.29
CA ALA A 37 20.40 0.89 -9.03
C ALA A 37 19.88 1.00 -10.48
N GLY A 38 20.14 2.12 -11.15
CA GLY A 38 19.60 2.42 -12.48
C GLY A 38 20.08 1.49 -13.59
N ASP A 39 21.27 0.90 -13.45
CA ASP A 39 21.81 -0.11 -14.35
C ASP A 39 21.01 -1.43 -14.33
N GLN A 40 20.54 -1.84 -13.15
CA GLN A 40 19.75 -3.06 -12.99
C GLN A 40 18.24 -2.82 -13.14
N LEU A 41 17.73 -1.69 -12.64
CA LEU A 41 16.30 -1.38 -12.59
C LEU A 41 15.81 -0.50 -13.73
N GLY A 42 16.70 0.16 -14.47
CA GLY A 42 16.32 1.16 -15.49
C GLY A 42 15.58 0.56 -16.68
N LYS A 43 15.77 -0.74 -16.95
CA LYS A 43 15.09 -1.47 -18.04
C LYS A 43 13.86 -2.26 -17.60
N LEU A 44 13.60 -2.33 -16.30
CA LEU A 44 12.41 -2.97 -15.75
C LEU A 44 11.23 -2.00 -15.88
N SER A 45 10.17 -2.43 -16.54
CA SER A 45 8.91 -1.68 -16.70
C SER A 45 8.20 -1.43 -15.36
N SER A 46 8.15 -2.43 -14.47
CA SER A 46 7.60 -2.34 -13.11
C SER A 46 8.53 -3.03 -12.11
N PRO A 47 9.58 -2.32 -11.64
CA PRO A 47 10.67 -2.93 -10.88
C PRO A 47 10.20 -3.73 -9.66
N GLN A 48 9.42 -3.14 -8.76
CA GLN A 48 9.01 -3.81 -7.53
C GLN A 48 8.20 -5.09 -7.81
N ARG A 49 7.18 -5.01 -8.67
CA ARG A 49 6.36 -6.18 -9.08
C ARG A 49 7.21 -7.26 -9.72
N GLN A 50 8.10 -6.88 -10.65
CA GLN A 50 8.96 -7.82 -11.35
C GLN A 50 9.94 -8.51 -10.40
N LEU A 51 10.55 -7.79 -9.46
CA LEU A 51 11.44 -8.37 -8.44
C LEU A 51 10.68 -9.31 -7.49
N TYR A 52 9.47 -8.95 -7.05
CA TYR A 52 8.59 -9.84 -6.28
C TYR A 52 8.24 -11.11 -7.04
N TYR A 53 7.94 -10.98 -8.33
CA TYR A 53 7.64 -12.13 -9.19
C TYR A 53 8.84 -13.08 -9.28
N LEU A 54 10.05 -12.57 -9.50
CA LEU A 54 11.27 -13.38 -9.46
C LEU A 54 11.47 -14.08 -8.11
N ALA A 55 11.32 -13.34 -7.01
CA ALA A 55 11.44 -13.90 -5.66
C ALA A 55 10.41 -15.03 -5.43
N GLY A 56 9.17 -14.82 -5.86
CA GLY A 56 8.09 -15.81 -5.82
C GLY A 56 8.40 -17.05 -6.66
N LEU A 57 8.93 -16.89 -7.88
CA LEU A 57 9.36 -17.99 -8.74
C LEU A 57 10.47 -18.82 -8.09
N ASN A 58 11.43 -18.17 -7.41
CA ASN A 58 12.52 -18.86 -6.72
C ASN A 58 12.00 -19.69 -5.53
N VAL A 59 11.24 -19.09 -4.61
CA VAL A 59 10.75 -19.81 -3.43
C VAL A 59 9.71 -20.88 -3.77
N SER A 60 9.10 -20.80 -4.96
CA SER A 60 8.13 -21.79 -5.49
C SER A 60 8.75 -22.85 -6.40
N SER A 61 10.08 -22.90 -6.49
CA SER A 61 10.82 -23.85 -7.33
C SER A 61 11.40 -25.02 -6.54
N ASP A 62 11.86 -26.05 -7.24
CA ASP A 62 12.50 -27.24 -6.65
C ASP A 62 13.62 -26.82 -5.67
N PRO A 63 13.54 -27.20 -4.39
CA PRO A 63 14.56 -26.88 -3.38
C PRO A 63 15.89 -27.62 -3.56
N THR A 64 15.96 -28.62 -4.45
CA THR A 64 17.21 -29.31 -4.78
C THR A 64 18.04 -28.58 -5.85
N ALA A 65 17.42 -27.66 -6.59
CA ALA A 65 18.12 -26.68 -7.41
C ALA A 65 18.54 -25.47 -6.54
N GLY A 66 19.36 -24.56 -7.07
CA GLY A 66 19.71 -23.32 -6.35
C GLY A 66 21.13 -23.30 -5.78
N VAL A 67 22.14 -23.52 -6.61
CA VAL A 67 23.55 -23.45 -6.19
C VAL A 67 24.26 -22.20 -6.70
N ASP A 68 23.69 -21.53 -7.71
CA ASP A 68 24.29 -20.37 -8.33
C ASP A 68 24.18 -19.16 -7.39
N ILE A 69 25.28 -18.44 -7.27
CA ILE A 69 25.37 -17.15 -6.60
C ILE A 69 25.89 -16.15 -7.64
N MET A 70 25.25 -14.97 -7.73
CA MET A 70 25.48 -13.97 -8.78
C MET A 70 25.03 -14.41 -10.18
N TYR A 71 24.34 -13.49 -10.85
CA TYR A 71 24.11 -13.55 -12.30
C TYR A 71 25.13 -12.65 -13.00
N ASP A 72 25.57 -13.05 -14.20
CA ASP A 72 26.31 -12.15 -15.08
C ASP A 72 25.35 -11.17 -15.80
N ASN A 73 25.94 -10.16 -16.47
CA ASN A 73 25.18 -9.12 -17.15
C ASN A 73 24.27 -9.67 -18.25
N ASP A 74 24.73 -10.69 -18.99
CA ASP A 74 23.97 -11.30 -20.09
C ASP A 74 22.76 -12.07 -19.55
N THR A 75 22.94 -12.76 -18.44
CA THR A 75 21.87 -13.51 -17.76
C THR A 75 20.86 -12.57 -17.13
N TRP A 76 21.30 -11.48 -16.49
CA TRP A 76 20.38 -10.45 -16.00
C TRP A 76 19.59 -9.82 -17.14
N GLN A 77 20.25 -9.46 -18.25
CA GLN A 77 19.57 -8.91 -19.41
C GLN A 77 18.52 -9.88 -19.96
N LYS A 78 18.84 -11.18 -20.04
CA LYS A 78 17.88 -12.21 -20.44
C LYS A 78 16.68 -12.32 -19.49
N ILE A 79 16.90 -12.19 -18.18
CA ILE A 79 15.82 -12.15 -17.18
C ILE A 79 14.92 -10.93 -17.41
N VAL A 80 15.52 -9.74 -17.60
CA VAL A 80 14.80 -8.49 -17.91
C VAL A 80 13.98 -8.62 -19.18
N ASP A 81 14.56 -9.18 -20.25
CA ASP A 81 13.87 -9.39 -21.52
C ASP A 81 12.64 -10.28 -21.33
N PHE A 82 12.76 -11.40 -20.61
CA PHE A 82 11.60 -12.25 -20.29
C PHE A 82 10.54 -11.53 -19.46
N LEU A 83 10.94 -10.74 -18.47
CA LEU A 83 10.02 -10.01 -17.59
C LEU A 83 9.20 -8.97 -18.36
N ASN A 84 9.83 -8.24 -19.29
CA ASN A 84 9.14 -7.27 -20.13
C ASN A 84 8.28 -7.97 -21.20
N ASP A 85 8.82 -9.01 -21.83
CA ASP A 85 8.09 -9.85 -22.80
C ASP A 85 6.82 -10.47 -22.19
N ILE A 86 6.83 -10.80 -20.90
CA ILE A 86 5.67 -11.33 -20.17
C ILE A 86 4.62 -10.24 -19.98
N GLU A 87 5.02 -9.02 -19.62
CA GLU A 87 4.11 -7.89 -19.48
C GLU A 87 3.46 -7.49 -20.81
N ASP A 88 4.23 -7.47 -21.89
CA ASP A 88 3.72 -7.21 -23.24
C ASP A 88 2.60 -8.20 -23.63
N GLU A 89 2.64 -9.46 -23.15
CA GLU A 89 1.54 -10.41 -23.38
C GLU A 89 0.27 -10.05 -22.61
N TYR A 90 0.38 -9.43 -21.44
CA TYR A 90 -0.78 -8.94 -20.70
C TYR A 90 -1.36 -7.68 -21.32
N ASP A 91 -0.52 -6.77 -21.82
CA ASP A 91 -0.96 -5.55 -22.47
C ASP A 91 -1.80 -5.86 -23.72
N LYS A 92 -1.42 -6.88 -24.50
CA LYS A 92 -2.20 -7.36 -25.66
C LYS A 92 -3.65 -7.69 -25.35
N LEU A 93 -4.01 -8.00 -24.10
CA LEU A 93 -5.41 -8.24 -23.71
C LEU A 93 -6.30 -7.00 -23.91
N PHE A 94 -5.72 -5.81 -23.90
CA PHE A 94 -6.43 -4.53 -23.94
C PHE A 94 -6.34 -3.82 -25.28
N PHE A 95 -5.54 -4.31 -26.23
CA PHE A 95 -5.40 -3.74 -27.56
C PHE A 95 -6.21 -4.52 -28.61
N PRO A 96 -6.74 -3.84 -29.65
CA PRO A 96 -7.53 -4.49 -30.67
C PRO A 96 -6.64 -5.34 -31.59
N GLU A 97 -7.13 -6.49 -32.05
CA GLU A 97 -6.44 -7.27 -33.08
C GLU A 97 -6.60 -6.63 -34.47
N LYS A 98 -7.74 -5.96 -34.73
CA LYS A 98 -8.04 -5.26 -35.98
C LYS A 98 -8.63 -3.88 -35.72
N ALA A 99 -8.35 -2.94 -36.61
CA ALA A 99 -8.84 -1.55 -36.48
C ALA A 99 -10.38 -1.44 -36.46
N GLU A 100 -11.07 -2.35 -37.14
CA GLU A 100 -12.54 -2.42 -37.21
C GLU A 100 -13.21 -2.77 -35.86
N ASP A 101 -12.44 -3.27 -34.88
CA ASP A 101 -12.93 -3.65 -33.55
C ASP A 101 -13.08 -2.44 -32.60
N VAL A 102 -12.57 -1.26 -32.99
CA VAL A 102 -12.50 -0.07 -32.13
C VAL A 102 -13.76 0.77 -32.25
N THR A 103 -14.82 0.37 -31.54
CA THR A 103 -16.06 1.16 -31.37
C THR A 103 -15.98 2.06 -30.12
N GLU A 104 -16.91 3.01 -29.96
CA GLU A 104 -17.00 3.82 -28.73
C GLU A 104 -17.29 2.97 -27.49
N ASP A 105 -18.12 1.93 -27.62
CA ASP A 105 -18.36 1.00 -26.52
C ASP A 105 -17.09 0.18 -26.18
N TRP A 106 -16.35 -0.25 -27.19
CA TRP A 106 -15.06 -0.93 -27.00
C TRP A 106 -14.08 -0.03 -26.21
N LYS A 107 -13.95 1.24 -26.60
CA LYS A 107 -13.10 2.22 -25.90
C LYS A 107 -13.56 2.42 -24.45
N ARG A 108 -14.86 2.57 -24.23
CA ARG A 108 -15.47 2.73 -22.90
C ARG A 108 -15.13 1.56 -21.97
N VAL A 109 -15.24 0.33 -22.47
CA VAL A 109 -14.90 -0.88 -21.71
C VAL A 109 -13.41 -0.88 -21.33
N ARG A 110 -12.51 -0.60 -22.28
CA ARG A 110 -11.06 -0.64 -22.03
C ARG A 110 -10.56 0.53 -21.18
N LYS A 111 -11.18 1.72 -21.27
CA LYS A 111 -10.91 2.89 -20.40
C LYS A 111 -11.09 2.55 -18.91
N VAL A 112 -11.95 1.58 -18.58
CA VAL A 112 -12.19 1.12 -17.21
C VAL A 112 -11.40 -0.15 -16.89
N ALA A 113 -11.49 -1.17 -17.76
CA ALA A 113 -10.89 -2.47 -17.48
C ALA A 113 -9.35 -2.44 -17.41
N MET A 114 -8.69 -1.69 -18.31
CA MET A 114 -7.23 -1.66 -18.38
C MET A 114 -6.62 -0.96 -17.15
N PRO A 115 -7.02 0.27 -16.77
CA PRO A 115 -6.45 0.91 -15.58
C PRO A 115 -6.72 0.12 -14.30
N SER A 116 -7.92 -0.47 -14.12
CA SER A 116 -8.20 -1.31 -12.95
C SER A 116 -7.31 -2.56 -12.89
N PHE A 117 -7.07 -3.22 -14.03
CA PHE A 117 -6.18 -4.37 -14.09
C PHE A 117 -4.74 -3.98 -13.73
N LEU A 118 -4.23 -2.92 -14.35
CA LEU A 118 -2.87 -2.44 -14.11
C LEU A 118 -2.71 -1.98 -12.65
N THR A 119 -3.64 -1.21 -12.11
CA THR A 119 -3.65 -0.78 -10.71
C THR A 119 -3.61 -1.99 -9.77
N TYR A 120 -4.52 -2.96 -9.97
CA TYR A 120 -4.63 -4.12 -9.08
C TYR A 120 -3.39 -5.03 -9.06
N PHE A 121 -2.76 -5.27 -10.23
CA PHE A 121 -1.63 -6.20 -10.33
C PHE A 121 -0.26 -5.54 -10.30
N ASN A 122 -0.17 -4.23 -10.54
CA ASN A 122 1.11 -3.53 -10.69
C ASN A 122 1.41 -2.53 -9.58
N GLN A 123 0.42 -2.10 -8.80
CA GLN A 123 0.65 -1.23 -7.65
C GLN A 123 0.78 -2.05 -6.37
N GLY A 124 1.85 -1.80 -5.63
CA GLY A 124 2.01 -2.28 -4.26
C GLY A 124 1.15 -1.48 -3.27
N PRO A 125 1.14 -1.85 -1.98
CA PRO A 125 0.47 -1.07 -0.95
C PRO A 125 1.06 0.35 -0.84
N LEU A 126 0.27 1.35 -1.25
CA LEU A 126 0.58 2.77 -1.10
C LEU A 126 0.11 3.23 0.30
N ASN A 127 0.94 2.99 1.31
CA ASN A 127 0.75 3.46 2.68
C ASN A 127 2.08 3.57 3.43
N TYR A 128 2.07 4.32 4.52
CA TYR A 128 3.16 4.32 5.50
C TYR A 128 2.93 3.22 6.53
N GLU A 129 4.02 2.71 7.13
CA GLU A 129 3.95 1.58 8.07
C GLU A 129 3.03 1.88 9.25
N GLU A 130 3.08 3.11 9.76
CA GLU A 130 2.26 3.56 10.88
C GLU A 130 0.77 3.39 10.61
N GLN A 131 0.31 3.62 9.38
CA GLN A 131 -1.10 3.48 9.00
C GLN A 131 -1.57 2.04 9.20
N VAL A 132 -0.76 1.09 8.73
CA VAL A 132 -1.03 -0.35 8.82
C VAL A 132 -0.91 -0.85 10.26
N ILE A 133 0.14 -0.46 10.99
CA ILE A 133 0.37 -0.88 12.38
C ILE A 133 -0.77 -0.38 13.27
N ASN A 134 -1.10 0.91 13.16
CA ASN A 134 -2.19 1.49 13.94
C ASN A 134 -3.52 0.79 13.58
N TRP A 135 -3.76 0.52 12.29
CA TRP A 135 -4.98 -0.16 11.85
C TRP A 135 -5.10 -1.55 12.49
N ILE A 136 -4.01 -2.32 12.47
CA ILE A 136 -3.96 -3.64 13.11
C ILE A 136 -4.23 -3.52 14.61
N ALA A 137 -3.54 -2.60 15.28
CA ALA A 137 -3.66 -2.40 16.71
C ALA A 137 -5.10 -2.06 17.13
N ASP A 138 -5.71 -1.07 16.47
CA ASP A 138 -7.03 -0.58 16.85
C ASP A 138 -8.15 -1.56 16.52
N LEU A 139 -8.01 -2.30 15.41
CA LEU A 139 -9.03 -3.25 14.95
C LEU A 139 -8.95 -4.58 15.71
N PHE A 140 -7.79 -5.24 15.66
CA PHE A 140 -7.69 -6.64 16.10
C PHE A 140 -7.51 -6.80 17.60
N THR A 141 -7.05 -5.77 18.33
CA THR A 141 -7.05 -5.83 19.81
C THR A 141 -8.46 -6.02 20.36
N GLN A 142 -9.48 -5.46 19.70
CA GLN A 142 -10.89 -5.66 20.06
C GLN A 142 -11.39 -7.09 19.73
N LEU A 143 -10.61 -7.85 18.97
CA LEU A 143 -10.89 -9.21 18.52
C LEU A 143 -9.87 -10.21 19.10
N ASP A 144 -9.06 -9.82 20.09
CA ASP A 144 -7.98 -10.65 20.65
C ASP A 144 -8.45 -12.02 21.12
N ALA A 145 -9.66 -12.14 21.66
CA ALA A 145 -10.22 -13.43 22.06
C ALA A 145 -10.36 -14.40 20.86
N ILE A 146 -10.69 -13.90 19.66
CA ILE A 146 -10.79 -14.69 18.43
C ILE A 146 -9.38 -15.01 17.93
N VAL A 147 -8.49 -14.01 17.90
CA VAL A 147 -7.11 -14.15 17.43
C VAL A 147 -6.34 -15.17 18.28
N GLU A 148 -6.39 -15.04 19.60
CA GLU A 148 -5.69 -15.90 20.56
C GLU A 148 -6.20 -17.34 20.49
N ASN A 149 -7.50 -17.54 20.39
CA ASN A 149 -8.08 -18.89 20.25
C ASN A 149 -7.60 -19.62 18.97
N LYS A 150 -7.35 -18.87 17.89
CA LYS A 150 -6.98 -19.46 16.59
C LYS A 150 -5.49 -19.57 16.36
N THR A 151 -4.70 -18.70 17.00
CA THR A 151 -3.26 -18.58 16.74
C THR A 151 -2.40 -18.90 17.95
N GLY A 152 -2.95 -18.84 19.16
CA GLY A 152 -2.18 -18.85 20.41
C GLY A 152 -1.48 -17.54 20.74
N LEU A 153 -1.69 -16.49 19.94
CA LEU A 153 -1.09 -15.16 20.09
C LEU A 153 -2.16 -14.07 20.14
N LYS A 154 -1.85 -12.95 20.79
CA LYS A 154 -2.67 -11.73 20.74
C LYS A 154 -2.16 -10.78 19.67
N THR A 155 -2.96 -9.78 19.33
CA THR A 155 -2.58 -8.70 18.40
C THR A 155 -1.28 -8.03 18.83
N ALA A 156 -1.11 -7.76 20.13
CA ALA A 156 0.10 -7.18 20.68
C ALA A 156 1.37 -8.04 20.45
N ASP A 157 1.24 -9.36 20.42
CA ASP A 157 2.37 -10.26 20.16
C ASP A 157 2.84 -10.16 18.69
N PHE A 158 1.90 -10.07 17.75
CA PHE A 158 2.23 -9.86 16.33
C PHE A 158 2.86 -8.48 16.07
N ILE A 159 2.35 -7.43 16.71
CA ILE A 159 2.95 -6.08 16.61
C ILE A 159 4.35 -6.08 17.22
N ALA A 160 4.55 -6.71 18.39
CA ALA A 160 5.87 -6.83 19.00
C ALA A 160 6.83 -7.62 18.10
N PHE A 161 6.38 -8.70 17.47
CA PHE A 161 7.17 -9.48 16.51
C PHE A 161 7.64 -8.61 15.35
N TYR A 162 6.72 -7.87 14.72
CA TYR A 162 7.06 -6.97 13.62
C TYR A 162 8.06 -5.90 14.04
N ASN A 163 7.81 -5.20 15.15
CA ASN A 163 8.68 -4.13 15.62
C ASN A 163 10.09 -4.63 15.98
N ASN A 164 10.20 -5.82 16.59
CA ASN A 164 11.49 -6.40 16.92
C ASN A 164 12.26 -6.80 15.64
N LEU A 165 11.58 -7.34 14.63
CA LEU A 165 12.18 -7.69 13.35
C LEU A 165 12.64 -6.44 12.58
N ASP A 166 11.79 -5.44 12.48
CA ASP A 166 12.12 -4.17 11.83
C ASP A 166 13.34 -3.49 12.48
N GLN A 167 13.31 -3.37 13.80
CA GLN A 167 14.43 -2.79 14.54
C GLN A 167 15.73 -3.60 14.36
N LEU A 168 15.63 -4.93 14.27
CA LEU A 168 16.78 -5.81 14.04
C LEU A 168 17.38 -5.58 12.64
N VAL A 169 16.56 -5.53 11.60
CA VAL A 169 17.02 -5.29 10.23
C VAL A 169 17.63 -3.90 10.10
N GLN A 170 16.97 -2.87 10.65
CA GLN A 170 17.52 -1.52 10.67
C GLN A 170 18.87 -1.46 11.40
N ASN A 171 19.01 -2.13 12.55
CA ASN A 171 20.28 -2.20 13.28
C ASN A 171 21.36 -2.93 12.47
N ASN A 172 21.01 -4.02 11.78
CA ASN A 172 21.96 -4.75 10.93
C ASN A 172 22.43 -3.91 9.76
N PHE A 173 21.52 -3.20 9.09
CA PHE A 173 21.85 -2.29 8.01
C PHE A 173 22.81 -1.20 8.50
N GLN A 174 22.48 -0.56 9.62
CA GLN A 174 23.35 0.44 10.24
C GLN A 174 24.72 -0.16 10.64
N ALA A 175 24.75 -1.35 11.21
CA ALA A 175 25.98 -2.05 11.61
C ALA A 175 26.95 -2.32 10.44
N HIS A 176 26.41 -2.68 9.27
CA HIS A 176 27.20 -2.96 8.07
C HIS A 176 27.46 -1.71 7.21
N SER A 177 26.97 -0.53 7.61
CA SER A 177 27.11 0.70 6.83
C SER A 177 27.75 1.85 7.61
N THR A 178 27.12 2.31 8.69
CA THR A 178 27.37 3.63 9.30
C THR A 178 27.63 3.58 10.80
N ARG A 179 27.27 2.48 11.49
CA ARG A 179 27.29 2.34 12.96
C ARG A 179 27.86 1.00 13.39
N HIS A 180 29.16 0.81 13.20
CA HIS A 180 29.85 -0.45 13.48
C HIS A 180 29.77 -0.91 14.95
N GLU A 181 29.43 -0.02 15.89
CA GLU A 181 29.18 -0.40 17.28
C GLU A 181 27.96 -1.31 17.46
N LEU A 182 27.04 -1.35 16.49
CA LEU A 182 25.89 -2.25 16.47
C LEU A 182 26.21 -3.63 15.87
N LEU A 183 27.43 -3.81 15.34
CA LEU A 183 27.80 -5.05 14.66
C LEU A 183 27.83 -6.23 15.63
N ARG A 184 27.15 -7.31 15.24
CA ARG A 184 27.11 -8.55 16.00
C ARG A 184 28.53 -9.15 16.07
N PRO A 185 29.02 -9.61 17.24
CA PRO A 185 30.37 -10.18 17.34
C PRO A 185 30.65 -11.31 16.33
N ASP A 186 29.66 -12.18 16.10
CA ASP A 186 29.77 -13.32 15.19
C ASP A 186 29.05 -13.08 13.84
N TRP A 187 29.01 -11.84 13.34
CA TRP A 187 28.25 -11.48 12.14
C TRP A 187 28.59 -12.33 10.89
N LYS A 188 29.80 -12.90 10.81
CA LYS A 188 30.22 -13.78 9.71
C LYS A 188 29.44 -15.10 9.64
N LYS A 189 28.74 -15.52 10.71
CA LYS A 189 27.88 -16.73 10.65
C LYS A 189 26.63 -16.54 9.81
N TYR A 190 26.25 -15.28 9.52
CA TYR A 190 25.06 -14.94 8.74
C TYR A 190 25.33 -14.92 7.24
N THR A 191 26.51 -15.34 6.77
CA THR A 191 26.85 -15.38 5.35
C THR A 191 27.56 -16.68 4.99
N LYS A 192 27.25 -17.19 3.81
CA LYS A 192 27.98 -18.32 3.19
C LYS A 192 29.21 -17.85 2.40
N ILE A 193 29.29 -16.54 2.09
CA ILE A 193 30.36 -15.96 1.27
C ILE A 193 31.64 -15.84 2.11
N LYS A 194 32.78 -16.21 1.52
CA LYS A 194 34.10 -15.98 2.10
C LYS A 194 34.83 -14.95 1.28
N MET A 195 35.06 -13.77 1.87
CA MET A 195 35.86 -12.73 1.24
C MET A 195 37.31 -12.87 1.67
N GLY A 196 38.22 -12.54 0.76
CA GLY A 196 39.66 -12.50 1.01
C GLY A 196 40.25 -11.27 0.34
N VAL A 197 41.33 -10.73 0.94
CA VAL A 197 42.14 -9.70 0.32
C VAL A 197 43.36 -10.40 -0.31
N PRO A 198 43.65 -10.21 -1.61
CA PRO A 198 44.82 -10.82 -2.23
C PRO A 198 46.12 -10.42 -1.51
N ASP A 199 47.05 -11.35 -1.34
CA ASP A 199 48.27 -11.12 -0.56
C ASP A 199 49.22 -10.07 -1.20
N ASP A 200 49.08 -9.84 -2.50
CA ASP A 200 49.91 -8.96 -3.32
C ASP A 200 49.45 -7.50 -3.35
N VAL A 201 48.33 -7.15 -2.70
CA VAL A 201 47.92 -5.74 -2.59
C VAL A 201 48.73 -4.99 -1.52
N PRO A 202 48.95 -3.67 -1.68
CA PRO A 202 49.63 -2.84 -0.69
C PRO A 202 48.99 -2.91 0.71
N ASP A 203 49.79 -2.73 1.76
CA ASP A 203 49.32 -2.84 3.16
C ASP A 203 48.17 -1.87 3.48
N PHE A 204 48.16 -0.66 2.90
CA PHE A 204 47.06 0.29 3.10
C PHE A 204 45.72 -0.25 2.55
N ILE A 205 45.73 -1.06 1.48
CA ILE A 205 44.52 -1.72 0.95
C ILE A 205 44.08 -2.84 1.91
N LYS A 206 45.03 -3.56 2.52
CA LYS A 206 44.73 -4.59 3.53
C LYS A 206 44.13 -3.96 4.79
N GLU A 207 44.61 -2.80 5.21
CA GLU A 207 44.07 -2.03 6.34
C GLU A 207 42.67 -1.49 6.04
N MET A 208 42.47 -0.86 4.88
CA MET A 208 41.14 -0.43 4.41
C MET A 208 40.17 -1.62 4.32
N GLY A 209 40.62 -2.76 3.80
CA GLY A 209 39.81 -3.98 3.71
C GLY A 209 39.36 -4.50 5.07
N LYS A 210 40.17 -4.32 6.12
CA LYS A 210 39.78 -4.65 7.50
C LYS A 210 38.80 -3.64 8.08
N GLU A 211 39.01 -2.35 7.83
CA GLU A 211 38.12 -1.28 8.31
C GLU A 211 36.71 -1.40 7.72
N TYR A 212 36.62 -1.64 6.40
CA TYR A 212 35.35 -1.76 5.69
C TYR A 212 34.86 -3.20 5.52
N GLU A 213 35.44 -4.15 6.26
CA GLU A 213 35.12 -5.58 6.11
C GLU A 213 33.59 -5.84 6.16
N PRO A 214 32.83 -5.35 7.16
CA PRO A 214 31.38 -5.59 7.21
C PRO A 214 30.65 -5.03 5.98
N MET A 215 31.03 -3.83 5.52
CA MET A 215 30.42 -3.21 4.34
C MET A 215 30.72 -4.02 3.07
N THR A 216 31.96 -4.48 2.89
CA THR A 216 32.32 -5.28 1.71
C THR A 216 31.55 -6.59 1.64
N TYR A 217 31.31 -7.23 2.80
CA TYR A 217 30.47 -8.40 2.89
C TYR A 217 29.01 -8.10 2.58
N HIS A 218 28.46 -7.01 3.09
CA HIS A 218 27.09 -6.60 2.73
C HIS A 218 26.96 -6.30 1.23
N VAL A 219 28.00 -5.75 0.57
CA VAL A 219 27.97 -5.56 -0.88
C VAL A 219 27.96 -6.88 -1.64
N ALA A 220 28.73 -7.88 -1.19
CA ALA A 220 28.80 -9.20 -1.82
C ALA A 220 27.55 -10.07 -1.51
N ASP A 221 27.04 -9.96 -0.28
CA ASP A 221 25.90 -10.71 0.25
C ASP A 221 24.88 -9.74 0.84
N LYS A 222 24.04 -9.20 -0.04
CA LYS A 222 23.06 -8.18 0.32
C LYS A 222 22.11 -8.65 1.43
N GLY A 223 21.75 -9.93 1.43
CA GLY A 223 20.83 -10.53 2.40
C GLY A 223 21.38 -10.68 3.81
N ILE A 224 22.67 -10.40 4.07
CA ILE A 224 23.26 -10.55 5.41
C ILE A 224 22.54 -9.69 6.47
N VAL A 225 21.96 -8.55 6.06
CA VAL A 225 21.25 -7.65 6.97
C VAL A 225 19.82 -8.11 7.26
N ASP A 226 19.27 -8.99 6.44
CA ASP A 226 17.90 -9.51 6.53
C ASP A 226 17.82 -10.85 7.27
N ARG A 227 18.97 -11.39 7.70
CA ARG A 227 19.07 -12.70 8.34
C ARG A 227 19.08 -12.64 9.86
N PHE A 228 18.37 -13.58 10.47
CA PHE A 228 18.21 -13.65 11.93
C PHE A 228 17.89 -15.05 12.44
N TYR A 229 18.19 -15.28 13.71
CA TYR A 229 17.68 -16.40 14.50
C TYR A 229 16.48 -15.95 15.34
N ALA A 230 15.53 -16.85 15.60
CA ALA A 230 14.33 -16.54 16.39
C ALA A 230 14.65 -15.92 17.78
N GLN A 231 15.74 -16.36 18.42
CA GLN A 231 16.18 -15.85 19.71
C GLN A 231 16.49 -14.33 19.70
N GLU A 232 16.83 -13.77 18.53
CA GLU A 232 17.16 -12.36 18.36
C GLU A 232 15.92 -11.45 18.33
N LEU A 233 14.73 -12.03 18.16
CA LEU A 233 13.46 -11.30 18.22
C LEU A 233 12.83 -11.32 19.61
N VAL A 234 13.45 -11.98 20.59
CA VAL A 234 12.92 -12.10 21.95
C VAL A 234 13.00 -10.75 22.66
N SER A 235 11.92 -10.38 23.35
CA SER A 235 11.85 -9.18 24.18
C SER A 235 11.04 -9.48 25.46
N PRO A 236 11.03 -8.59 26.47
CA PRO A 236 10.28 -8.82 27.72
C PRO A 236 8.79 -9.17 27.50
N ASN A 237 8.19 -8.65 26.43
CA ASN A 237 6.78 -8.87 26.10
C ASN A 237 6.58 -9.93 24.99
N LEU A 238 7.65 -10.48 24.42
CA LEU A 238 7.61 -11.47 23.36
C LEU A 238 8.66 -12.57 23.61
N PRO A 239 8.35 -13.58 24.43
CA PRO A 239 9.24 -14.71 24.69
C PRO A 239 9.40 -15.63 23.46
N LEU A 240 10.41 -16.50 23.49
CA LEU A 240 10.81 -17.33 22.35
C LEU A 240 9.68 -18.22 21.81
N ASP A 241 8.87 -18.82 22.69
CA ASP A 241 7.73 -19.65 22.30
C ASP A 241 6.74 -18.87 21.42
N LYS A 242 6.46 -17.60 21.77
CA LYS A 242 5.61 -16.73 20.95
C LYS A 242 6.25 -16.33 19.64
N VAL A 243 7.55 -16.06 19.62
CA VAL A 243 8.30 -15.80 18.38
C VAL A 243 8.19 -16.99 17.42
N LEU A 244 8.38 -18.21 17.92
CA LEU A 244 8.28 -19.42 17.12
C LEU A 244 6.86 -19.66 16.59
N ILE A 245 5.82 -19.35 17.39
CA ILE A 245 4.44 -19.40 16.91
C ILE A 245 4.21 -18.38 15.78
N ALA A 246 4.68 -17.13 15.93
CA ALA A 246 4.54 -16.11 14.88
C ALA A 246 5.24 -16.53 13.58
N LEU A 247 6.47 -17.06 13.69
CA LEU A 247 7.20 -17.61 12.54
C LEU A 247 6.46 -18.78 11.88
N SER A 248 5.74 -19.62 12.63
CA SER A 248 4.96 -20.72 12.02
C SER A 248 3.88 -20.24 11.05
N PHE A 249 3.35 -19.02 11.26
CA PHE A 249 2.37 -18.39 10.37
C PHE A 249 3.03 -17.59 9.24
N LEU A 250 4.08 -16.82 9.56
CA LEU A 250 4.68 -15.81 8.68
C LEU A 250 5.91 -16.29 7.90
N ALA A 251 6.46 -17.44 8.27
CA ALA A 251 7.59 -18.04 7.57
C ALA A 251 7.13 -19.18 6.63
N GLY A 252 7.77 -19.22 5.47
CA GLY A 252 7.73 -20.31 4.52
C GLY A 252 9.13 -20.92 4.35
N LYS A 253 9.21 -21.94 3.51
CA LYS A 253 10.48 -22.48 3.02
C LYS A 253 10.36 -22.66 1.52
N ARG A 254 11.48 -22.70 0.81
CA ARG A 254 11.47 -23.04 -0.61
C ARG A 254 10.80 -24.39 -0.82
N THR A 255 9.77 -24.42 -1.67
CA THR A 255 8.97 -25.61 -1.95
C THR A 255 8.44 -25.51 -3.37
N GLU A 256 8.53 -26.60 -4.13
CA GLU A 256 7.99 -26.64 -5.48
C GLU A 256 6.45 -26.51 -5.44
N THR A 257 5.93 -25.51 -6.16
CA THR A 257 4.48 -25.27 -6.30
C THR A 257 4.15 -24.77 -7.71
N ASP A 258 2.85 -24.73 -8.02
CA ASP A 258 2.34 -24.29 -9.33
C ASP A 258 2.34 -22.76 -9.54
N PHE A 259 2.92 -21.96 -8.63
CA PHE A 259 3.03 -20.52 -8.83
C PHE A 259 3.87 -20.22 -10.07
N LEU A 260 3.27 -19.55 -11.06
CA LEU A 260 3.89 -19.31 -12.35
C LEU A 260 3.61 -17.92 -12.93
N TYR A 261 2.47 -17.29 -12.64
CA TYR A 261 2.13 -15.99 -13.22
C TYR A 261 2.10 -14.92 -12.14
N TYR A 262 2.62 -13.72 -12.42
CA TYR A 262 2.58 -12.62 -11.43
C TYR A 262 1.13 -12.22 -11.06
N THR A 263 0.19 -12.43 -11.98
CA THR A 263 -1.25 -12.21 -11.73
C THR A 263 -1.96 -13.37 -11.03
N ALA A 264 -1.26 -14.47 -10.73
CA ALA A 264 -1.89 -15.61 -10.08
C ALA A 264 -2.20 -15.28 -8.62
N THR A 265 -3.42 -15.57 -8.19
CA THR A 265 -3.84 -15.46 -6.78
C THR A 265 -4.04 -16.83 -6.13
N ARG A 266 -4.10 -17.90 -6.92
CA ARG A 266 -4.36 -19.28 -6.46
C ARG A 266 -3.61 -20.33 -7.32
N PRO A 267 -2.42 -20.80 -6.90
CA PRO A 267 -1.61 -20.24 -5.82
C PRO A 267 -1.10 -18.84 -6.18
N GLY A 268 -1.06 -17.94 -5.20
CA GLY A 268 -0.43 -16.62 -5.35
C GLY A 268 1.07 -16.66 -5.04
N ASN A 269 1.74 -15.51 -5.12
CA ASN A 269 3.13 -15.40 -4.70
C ASN A 269 3.24 -15.75 -3.20
N PRO A 270 4.01 -16.78 -2.81
CA PRO A 270 4.09 -17.21 -1.41
C PRO A 270 4.54 -16.10 -0.45
N LEU A 271 5.37 -15.17 -0.93
CA LEU A 271 5.94 -14.10 -0.11
C LEU A 271 4.91 -13.04 0.33
N TYR A 272 3.73 -12.99 -0.29
CA TYR A 272 2.66 -12.09 0.17
C TYR A 272 2.00 -12.53 1.48
N GLU A 273 1.99 -13.84 1.76
CA GLU A 273 1.47 -14.39 3.02
C GLU A 273 2.60 -14.81 3.97
N LYS A 274 3.75 -15.21 3.41
CA LYS A 274 4.91 -15.72 4.14
C LYS A 274 6.19 -14.99 3.69
N PRO A 275 6.35 -13.71 4.06
CA PRO A 275 7.49 -12.88 3.63
C PRO A 275 8.83 -13.28 4.27
N ILE A 276 8.81 -14.18 5.25
CA ILE A 276 10.01 -14.72 5.90
C ILE A 276 10.29 -16.10 5.31
N VAL A 277 11.54 -16.38 5.00
CA VAL A 277 11.99 -17.66 4.46
C VAL A 277 12.91 -18.34 5.46
N ASP A 278 12.57 -19.57 5.84
CA ASP A 278 13.47 -20.50 6.52
C ASP A 278 14.55 -20.94 5.52
N ILE A 279 15.79 -20.54 5.81
CA ILE A 279 16.96 -20.81 4.97
C ILE A 279 17.84 -21.93 5.57
N GLY A 280 17.31 -22.66 6.55
CA GLY A 280 17.97 -23.78 7.21
C GLY A 280 18.91 -23.35 8.35
N ASN A 281 19.40 -24.34 9.11
CA ASN A 281 20.23 -24.15 10.31
C ASN A 281 19.59 -23.22 11.35
N ASP A 282 18.28 -23.31 11.54
CA ASP A 282 17.46 -22.48 12.44
C ASP A 282 17.52 -20.96 12.12
N MET A 283 17.97 -20.59 10.91
CA MET A 283 18.09 -19.22 10.45
C MET A 283 16.97 -18.86 9.48
N PHE A 284 16.50 -17.63 9.59
CA PHE A 284 15.46 -17.05 8.74
C PHE A 284 16.01 -15.84 7.99
N GLN A 285 15.43 -15.56 6.83
CA GLN A 285 15.67 -14.34 6.06
C GLN A 285 14.34 -13.68 5.72
N VAL A 286 14.17 -12.40 6.04
CA VAL A 286 13.01 -11.62 5.59
C VAL A 286 13.25 -11.10 4.17
N PHE A 287 12.27 -11.22 3.28
CA PHE A 287 12.40 -10.67 1.93
C PHE A 287 12.18 -9.15 1.92
N GLU A 288 11.07 -8.69 2.49
CA GLU A 288 10.79 -7.27 2.73
C GLU A 288 10.12 -7.13 4.10
N VAL A 289 10.70 -6.31 4.98
CA VAL A 289 10.19 -6.12 6.34
C VAL A 289 8.77 -5.58 6.33
N LYS A 290 8.50 -4.54 5.53
CA LYS A 290 7.16 -3.94 5.42
C LYS A 290 6.09 -4.93 4.96
N GLN A 291 6.44 -5.93 4.14
CA GLN A 291 5.49 -6.98 3.75
C GLN A 291 5.06 -7.85 4.94
N VAL A 292 5.86 -7.94 6.02
CA VAL A 292 5.52 -8.68 7.24
C VAL A 292 4.28 -8.09 7.93
N VAL A 293 4.17 -6.75 8.04
CA VAL A 293 2.98 -6.14 8.66
C VAL A 293 1.73 -6.34 7.80
N HIS A 294 1.86 -6.31 6.47
CA HIS A 294 0.76 -6.65 5.57
C HIS A 294 0.34 -8.12 5.66
N ALA A 295 1.30 -9.04 5.79
CA ALA A 295 1.04 -10.46 6.00
C ALA A 295 0.33 -10.71 7.35
N ILE A 296 0.72 -9.99 8.41
CA ILE A 296 0.03 -10.00 9.70
C ILE A 296 -1.41 -9.52 9.53
N ASN A 297 -1.64 -8.38 8.87
CA ASN A 297 -3.00 -7.86 8.65
C ASN A 297 -3.90 -8.91 7.95
N LYS A 298 -3.40 -9.53 6.87
CA LYS A 298 -4.11 -10.58 6.12
C LYS A 298 -4.37 -11.82 6.97
N LEU A 299 -3.39 -12.25 7.78
CA LEU A 299 -3.54 -13.39 8.69
C LEU A 299 -4.65 -13.12 9.71
N LEU A 300 -4.62 -11.94 10.35
CA LEU A 300 -5.59 -11.57 11.37
C LEU A 300 -7.00 -11.39 10.80
N GLU A 301 -7.13 -10.83 9.60
CA GLU A 301 -8.40 -10.78 8.88
C GLU A 301 -8.91 -12.20 8.61
N LYS A 302 -8.10 -13.07 8.00
CA LYS A 302 -8.48 -14.47 7.71
C LYS A 302 -8.92 -15.24 8.95
N VAL A 303 -8.22 -15.04 10.07
CA VAL A 303 -8.57 -15.64 11.36
C VAL A 303 -9.90 -15.11 11.87
N SER A 304 -10.11 -13.79 11.78
CA SER A 304 -11.31 -13.08 12.24
C SER A 304 -12.52 -13.30 11.33
N THR A 305 -12.32 -13.80 10.11
CA THR A 305 -13.40 -14.13 9.16
C THR A 305 -13.55 -15.63 8.91
N SER A 306 -13.06 -16.46 9.84
CA SER A 306 -13.06 -17.93 9.66
C SER A 306 -14.44 -18.58 9.80
N ASN A 307 -15.44 -17.87 10.32
CA ASN A 307 -16.83 -18.27 10.42
C ASN A 307 -17.76 -17.05 10.44
N GLU A 308 -19.05 -17.25 10.21
CA GLU A 308 -20.05 -16.18 10.07
C GLU A 308 -20.17 -15.25 11.29
N ALA A 309 -20.14 -15.82 12.50
CA ALA A 309 -20.28 -15.04 13.73
C ALA A 309 -19.08 -14.11 13.95
N ASP A 310 -17.87 -14.60 13.71
CA ASP A 310 -16.65 -13.80 13.81
C ASP A 310 -16.55 -12.79 12.66
N THR A 311 -16.94 -13.17 11.43
CA THR A 311 -17.04 -12.24 10.28
C THR A 311 -17.96 -11.07 10.58
N THR A 312 -19.13 -11.33 11.19
CA THR A 312 -20.10 -10.27 11.55
C THR A 312 -19.49 -9.28 12.55
N LYS A 313 -18.78 -9.78 13.57
CA LYS A 313 -18.08 -8.93 14.54
C LYS A 313 -16.96 -8.13 13.86
N TYR A 314 -16.15 -8.79 13.04
CA TYR A 314 -15.05 -8.16 12.30
C TYR A 314 -15.56 -7.00 11.44
N ILE A 315 -16.58 -7.23 10.61
CA ILE A 315 -17.17 -6.20 9.73
C ILE A 315 -17.70 -5.02 10.55
N SER A 316 -18.42 -5.29 11.64
CA SER A 316 -18.96 -4.24 12.52
C SER A 316 -17.85 -3.39 13.15
N LYS A 317 -16.77 -4.03 13.64
CA LYS A 317 -15.62 -3.33 14.23
C LYS A 317 -14.81 -2.55 13.19
N LYS A 318 -14.63 -3.12 12.00
CA LYS A 318 -13.94 -2.50 10.87
C LYS A 318 -14.63 -1.21 10.43
N GLY A 319 -15.96 -1.26 10.26
CA GLY A 319 -16.76 -0.08 9.89
C GLY A 319 -16.67 1.04 10.93
N LYS A 320 -16.88 0.71 12.21
CA LYS A 320 -16.77 1.70 13.30
C LYS A 320 -15.38 2.32 13.43
N LEU A 321 -14.32 1.54 13.18
CA LEU A 321 -12.96 2.06 13.20
C LEU A 321 -12.70 3.03 12.05
N LEU A 322 -13.17 2.70 10.84
CA LEU A 322 -13.06 3.59 9.67
C LEU A 322 -13.72 4.95 9.97
N GLU A 323 -14.97 4.93 10.42
CA GLU A 323 -15.72 6.15 10.79
C GLU A 323 -15.00 6.96 11.87
N ALA A 324 -14.55 6.29 12.94
CA ALA A 324 -13.84 6.94 14.04
C ALA A 324 -12.52 7.60 13.59
N ARG A 325 -11.80 7.00 12.63
CA ARG A 325 -10.57 7.59 12.08
C ARG A 325 -10.84 8.84 11.25
N ILE A 326 -11.86 8.81 10.41
CA ILE A 326 -12.29 9.97 9.63
C ILE A 326 -12.65 11.12 10.57
N VAL A 327 -13.49 10.85 11.59
CA VAL A 327 -13.88 11.85 12.59
C VAL A 327 -12.67 12.41 13.33
N SER A 328 -11.74 11.56 13.79
CA SER A 328 -10.53 11.98 14.50
C SER A 328 -9.65 12.89 13.64
N LEU A 329 -9.47 12.54 12.37
CA LEU A 329 -8.65 13.27 11.43
C LEU A 329 -9.21 14.67 11.14
N PHE A 330 -10.49 14.75 10.78
CA PHE A 330 -11.14 16.04 10.54
C PHE A 330 -11.24 16.88 11.82
N SER A 331 -11.57 16.28 12.98
CA SER A 331 -11.60 16.99 14.27
C SER A 331 -10.24 17.65 14.57
N SER A 332 -9.16 16.91 14.32
CA SER A 332 -7.78 17.41 14.52
C SER A 332 -7.47 18.54 13.54
N PHE A 333 -7.85 18.39 12.26
CA PHE A 333 -7.63 19.39 11.22
C PHE A 333 -8.38 20.70 11.49
N PHE A 334 -9.65 20.62 11.86
CA PHE A 334 -10.49 21.75 12.27
C PHE A 334 -10.19 22.25 13.70
N LYS A 335 -9.21 21.66 14.40
CA LYS A 335 -8.83 22.02 15.79
C LYS A 335 -10.01 21.99 16.76
N ASN A 336 -10.93 21.03 16.58
CA ASN A 336 -12.18 20.88 17.31
C ASN A 336 -13.12 22.10 17.22
N ASN A 337 -12.97 22.95 16.19
CA ASN A 337 -13.84 24.11 15.95
C ASN A 337 -14.99 23.79 14.98
N CYS A 338 -15.51 22.56 15.01
CA CYS A 338 -16.58 22.09 14.13
C CYS A 338 -17.61 21.28 14.92
N THR A 339 -18.84 21.18 14.40
CA THR A 339 -19.86 20.28 14.93
C THR A 339 -19.85 18.99 14.11
N ILE A 340 -19.87 17.83 14.77
CA ILE A 340 -19.81 16.52 14.11
C ILE A 340 -21.00 15.67 14.56
N TYR A 341 -21.70 15.09 13.59
CA TYR A 341 -22.71 14.06 13.78
C TYR A 341 -22.24 12.77 13.13
N THR A 342 -22.45 11.65 13.82
CA THR A 342 -22.02 10.30 13.43
C THR A 342 -23.19 9.34 13.50
N SER A 343 -23.27 8.37 12.59
CA SER A 343 -24.30 7.32 12.52
C SER A 343 -25.72 7.90 12.67
N TYR A 344 -26.04 8.94 11.90
CA TYR A 344 -27.29 9.70 12.01
C TYR A 344 -28.33 9.25 10.98
N MET A 345 -29.61 9.43 11.31
CA MET A 345 -30.73 9.03 10.47
C MET A 345 -31.41 10.25 9.85
N VAL A 346 -31.63 10.21 8.53
CA VAL A 346 -32.42 11.20 7.78
C VAL A 346 -33.45 10.45 6.95
N GLU A 347 -34.73 10.77 7.15
CA GLU A 347 -35.85 10.14 6.42
C GLU A 347 -35.82 8.59 6.47
N GLY A 348 -35.44 8.04 7.63
CA GLY A 348 -35.36 6.59 7.86
C GLY A 348 -34.14 5.90 7.23
N CYS A 349 -33.21 6.66 6.66
CA CYS A 349 -31.97 6.14 6.11
C CYS A 349 -30.77 6.57 6.95
N GLU A 350 -29.86 5.63 7.22
CA GLU A 350 -28.61 5.88 7.93
C GLU A 350 -27.60 6.63 7.04
N GLN A 351 -26.84 7.51 7.67
CA GLN A 351 -25.74 8.27 7.12
C GLN A 351 -24.54 8.23 8.08
N ASP A 352 -23.34 8.22 7.55
CA ASP A 352 -22.15 7.99 8.37
C ASP A 352 -21.72 9.26 9.13
N ILE A 353 -21.28 10.32 8.44
CA ILE A 353 -20.70 11.50 9.09
C ILE A 353 -21.21 12.80 8.46
N LEU A 354 -21.57 13.77 9.29
CA LEU A 354 -21.81 15.16 8.90
C LEU A 354 -20.94 16.08 9.75
N ILE A 355 -20.14 16.91 9.10
CA ILE A 355 -19.32 17.94 9.75
C ILE A 355 -19.80 19.31 9.32
N LEU A 356 -20.09 20.17 10.29
CA LEU A 356 -20.48 21.56 10.07
C LEU A 356 -19.37 22.47 10.60
N TRP A 357 -18.79 23.27 9.72
CA TRP A 357 -17.69 24.16 10.04
C TRP A 357 -17.89 25.51 9.33
N GLU A 358 -18.02 26.57 10.13
CA GLU A 358 -18.37 27.91 9.64
C GLU A 358 -19.60 27.87 8.71
N LYS A 359 -19.40 28.23 7.43
CA LYS A 359 -20.44 28.27 6.39
C LYS A 359 -20.38 27.05 5.45
N TYR A 360 -19.65 26.01 5.83
CA TYR A 360 -19.42 24.82 5.02
C TYR A 360 -19.96 23.57 5.70
N ALA A 361 -20.55 22.68 4.91
CA ALA A 361 -20.95 21.34 5.34
C ALA A 361 -20.11 20.28 4.62
N PHE A 362 -19.65 19.27 5.34
CA PHE A 362 -18.94 18.12 4.79
C PHE A 362 -19.75 16.87 5.08
N ILE A 363 -20.27 16.23 4.03
CA ILE A 363 -21.15 15.07 4.08
C ILE A 363 -20.29 13.87 3.68
N ILE A 364 -19.99 12.99 4.63
CA ILE A 364 -18.96 11.96 4.44
C ILE A 364 -19.56 10.57 4.62
N GLU A 365 -19.29 9.70 3.65
CA GLU A 365 -19.66 8.28 3.67
C GLU A 365 -18.42 7.39 3.70
N ALA A 366 -18.39 6.44 4.63
CA ALA A 366 -17.28 5.56 4.93
C ALA A 366 -17.52 4.15 4.33
N LYS A 367 -16.71 3.74 3.36
CA LYS A 367 -16.89 2.47 2.64
C LYS A 367 -15.77 1.47 2.89
N GLY A 368 -16.10 0.42 3.65
CA GLY A 368 -15.23 -0.73 3.91
C GLY A 368 -15.36 -1.88 2.91
N TYR A 369 -15.80 -1.60 1.67
CA TYR A 369 -16.06 -2.62 0.65
C TYR A 369 -14.78 -3.33 0.20
N ALA A 370 -14.82 -4.66 0.08
CA ALA A 370 -13.70 -5.45 -0.43
C ALA A 370 -13.80 -5.61 -1.96
N LEU A 371 -12.80 -5.11 -2.68
CA LEU A 371 -12.75 -5.23 -4.14
C LEU A 371 -12.46 -6.66 -4.58
N LYS A 372 -13.13 -7.11 -5.65
CA LYS A 372 -12.84 -8.41 -6.26
C LYS A 372 -11.72 -8.26 -7.28
N GLU A 373 -10.92 -9.32 -7.39
CA GLU A 373 -9.91 -9.45 -8.45
C GLU A 373 -10.54 -9.21 -9.83
N PRO A 374 -9.95 -8.31 -10.65
CA PRO A 374 -10.42 -8.06 -12.00
C PRO A 374 -10.13 -9.26 -12.90
N PHE A 375 -11.02 -9.53 -13.84
CA PHE A 375 -10.79 -10.55 -14.84
C PHE A 375 -9.76 -10.09 -15.88
N ARG A 376 -9.07 -11.06 -16.51
CA ARG A 376 -8.20 -10.78 -17.67
C ARG A 376 -8.98 -10.42 -18.94
N ASP A 377 -10.20 -10.95 -19.06
CA ASP A 377 -11.15 -10.64 -20.13
C ASP A 377 -11.75 -9.24 -19.86
N PRO A 378 -11.46 -8.22 -20.69
CA PRO A 378 -11.85 -6.84 -20.40
C PRO A 378 -13.36 -6.64 -20.32
N ASP A 379 -14.14 -7.37 -21.13
CA ASP A 379 -15.60 -7.24 -21.18
C ASP A 379 -16.24 -7.79 -19.91
N LYS A 380 -15.75 -8.94 -19.41
CA LYS A 380 -16.17 -9.47 -18.10
C LYS A 380 -15.66 -8.63 -16.95
N ALA A 381 -14.43 -8.11 -17.05
CA ALA A 381 -13.83 -7.26 -16.03
C ALA A 381 -14.66 -5.99 -15.84
N PHE A 382 -15.04 -5.33 -16.94
CA PHE A 382 -15.86 -4.12 -16.92
C PHE A 382 -17.17 -4.30 -16.15
N ILE A 383 -17.91 -5.38 -16.41
CA ILE A 383 -19.17 -5.67 -15.71
C ILE A 383 -18.92 -5.82 -14.20
N ARG A 384 -17.87 -6.55 -13.81
CA ARG A 384 -17.51 -6.72 -12.40
C ARG A 384 -17.12 -5.40 -11.75
N ILE A 385 -16.24 -4.62 -12.38
CA ILE A 385 -15.76 -3.34 -11.88
C ILE A 385 -16.93 -2.36 -11.73
N LYS A 386 -17.83 -2.26 -12.73
CA LYS A 386 -19.02 -1.41 -12.64
C LYS A 386 -19.93 -1.82 -11.46
N ASN A 387 -20.11 -3.12 -11.22
CA ASN A 387 -20.91 -3.59 -10.09
C ASN A 387 -20.25 -3.27 -8.73
N ASP A 388 -18.94 -3.43 -8.62
CA ASP A 388 -18.20 -3.13 -7.40
C ASP A 388 -18.18 -1.63 -7.13
N PHE A 389 -17.99 -0.82 -8.18
CA PHE A 389 -18.08 0.64 -8.13
C PHE A 389 -19.46 1.08 -7.64
N LYS A 390 -20.54 0.54 -8.23
CA LYS A 390 -21.92 0.86 -7.84
C LYS A 390 -22.20 0.48 -6.39
N ALA A 391 -21.72 -0.68 -5.93
CA ALA A 391 -21.93 -1.15 -4.56
C ALA A 391 -21.10 -0.38 -3.51
N CYS A 392 -20.09 0.38 -3.94
CA CYS A 392 -19.20 1.13 -3.07
C CYS A 392 -19.37 2.64 -3.26
N ILE A 393 -18.64 3.24 -4.21
CA ILE A 393 -18.66 4.69 -4.48
C ILE A 393 -20.03 5.14 -4.98
N GLY A 394 -20.68 4.40 -5.90
CA GLY A 394 -22.00 4.76 -6.40
C GLY A 394 -23.05 4.86 -5.28
N TYR A 395 -23.06 3.88 -4.36
CA TYR A 395 -23.96 3.91 -3.21
C TYR A 395 -23.62 5.01 -2.19
N GLY A 396 -22.33 5.28 -1.97
CA GLY A 396 -21.89 6.43 -1.16
C GLY A 396 -22.33 7.78 -1.76
N TYR A 397 -22.29 7.91 -3.08
CA TYR A 397 -22.82 9.07 -3.79
C TYR A 397 -24.34 9.21 -3.57
N ASP A 398 -25.11 8.14 -3.75
CA ASP A 398 -26.56 8.18 -3.52
C ASP A 398 -26.93 8.60 -2.08
N GLN A 399 -26.13 8.19 -1.09
CA GLN A 399 -26.31 8.58 0.31
C GLN A 399 -25.97 10.05 0.54
N THR A 400 -24.77 10.49 0.16
CA THR A 400 -24.36 11.90 0.32
C THR A 400 -25.28 12.86 -0.43
N ARG A 401 -25.72 12.51 -1.65
CA ARG A 401 -26.63 13.30 -2.48
C ARG A 401 -27.98 13.55 -1.80
N ARG A 402 -28.49 12.61 -1.00
CA ARG A 402 -29.73 12.79 -0.22
C ARG A 402 -29.61 13.98 0.73
N ILE A 403 -28.45 14.16 1.34
CA ILE A 403 -28.19 15.21 2.32
C ILE A 403 -27.85 16.52 1.61
N GLU A 404 -26.99 16.46 0.60
CA GLU A 404 -26.57 17.60 -0.21
C GLU A 404 -27.77 18.35 -0.82
N LYS A 405 -28.78 17.62 -1.32
CA LYS A 405 -30.04 18.22 -1.81
C LYS A 405 -30.73 19.11 -0.78
N LYS A 406 -30.67 18.76 0.51
CA LYS A 406 -31.27 19.59 1.58
C LYS A 406 -30.56 20.92 1.74
N PHE A 407 -29.24 20.94 1.52
CA PHE A 407 -28.44 22.17 1.51
C PHE A 407 -28.73 23.00 0.26
N ILE A 408 -28.73 22.41 -0.92
CA ILE A 408 -29.04 23.08 -2.19
C ILE A 408 -30.45 23.70 -2.18
N GLU A 409 -31.45 22.99 -1.65
CA GLU A 409 -32.84 23.45 -1.59
C GLU A 409 -33.10 24.43 -0.44
N GLY A 410 -32.16 24.62 0.48
CA GLY A 410 -32.33 25.48 1.66
C GLY A 410 -33.45 25.01 2.61
N VAL A 411 -33.67 23.69 2.69
CA VAL A 411 -34.71 23.10 3.55
C VAL A 411 -34.11 22.58 4.86
N PRO A 412 -34.81 22.72 6.00
CA PRO A 412 -34.29 22.26 7.30
C PRO A 412 -33.90 20.78 7.30
N LEU A 413 -32.73 20.48 7.84
CA LEU A 413 -32.19 19.13 7.95
C LEU A 413 -32.36 18.61 9.38
N LYS A 414 -33.30 17.70 9.56
CA LYS A 414 -33.56 17.04 10.84
C LYS A 414 -32.81 15.73 10.94
N LEU A 415 -32.03 15.61 12.01
CA LEU A 415 -31.24 14.41 12.30
C LEU A 415 -31.87 13.63 13.44
N TYR A 416 -31.91 12.31 13.30
CA TYR A 416 -32.40 11.40 14.33
C TYR A 416 -31.32 10.38 14.71
N ASP A 417 -31.41 9.82 15.92
CA ASP A 417 -30.66 8.62 16.29
C ASP A 417 -31.34 7.35 15.74
N GLU A 418 -30.68 6.19 15.89
CA GLU A 418 -31.20 4.86 15.51
C GLU A 418 -32.56 4.51 16.16
N LYS A 419 -32.95 5.21 17.23
CA LYS A 419 -34.21 5.00 17.98
C LYS A 419 -35.31 5.98 17.55
N GLY A 420 -35.03 6.84 16.57
CA GLY A 420 -35.96 7.84 16.06
C GLY A 420 -36.08 9.08 16.95
N LYS A 421 -35.17 9.29 17.91
CA LYS A 421 -35.12 10.52 18.69
C LYS A 421 -34.39 11.60 17.91
N GLU A 422 -35.00 12.78 17.80
CA GLU A 422 -34.35 13.93 17.18
C GLU A 422 -33.08 14.33 17.97
N ILE A 423 -31.96 14.46 17.26
CA ILE A 423 -30.66 14.86 17.82
C ILE A 423 -30.21 16.26 17.36
N ALA A 424 -30.73 16.75 16.22
CA ALA A 424 -30.49 18.10 15.73
C ALA A 424 -31.55 18.53 14.71
N ASP A 425 -31.77 19.85 14.61
CA ASP A 425 -32.54 20.53 13.55
C ASP A 425 -31.64 21.64 12.99
N ILE A 426 -31.14 21.45 11.77
CA ILE A 426 -30.12 22.29 11.15
C ILE A 426 -30.78 23.21 10.12
N ASP A 427 -30.57 24.52 10.27
CA ASP A 427 -30.90 25.50 9.26
C ASP A 427 -29.84 25.47 8.14
N THR A 428 -30.18 24.82 7.03
CA THR A 428 -29.27 24.65 5.90
C THR A 428 -28.97 25.94 5.15
N THR A 429 -29.80 26.99 5.32
CA THR A 429 -29.59 28.29 4.68
C THR A 429 -28.40 29.08 5.24
N LEU A 430 -27.83 28.62 6.36
CA LEU A 430 -26.62 29.18 6.97
C LEU A 430 -25.32 28.68 6.34
N TYR A 431 -25.40 27.73 5.42
CA TYR A 431 -24.24 27.11 4.78
C TYR A 431 -24.21 27.50 3.30
N ASP A 432 -23.10 28.10 2.88
CA ASP A 432 -22.89 28.57 1.51
C ASP A 432 -22.64 27.40 0.56
N GLU A 433 -21.91 26.37 1.03
CA GLU A 433 -21.49 25.22 0.22
C GLU A 433 -21.51 23.92 1.03
N SER A 434 -21.73 22.80 0.34
CA SER A 434 -21.67 21.46 0.90
C SER A 434 -20.82 20.53 0.05
N PHE A 435 -19.92 19.77 0.66
CA PHE A 435 -19.01 18.85 -0.02
C PHE A 435 -19.36 17.40 0.30
N SER A 436 -19.66 16.63 -0.75
CA SER A 436 -19.85 15.19 -0.66
C SER A 436 -18.51 14.47 -0.75
N ILE A 437 -18.15 13.69 0.27
CA ILE A 437 -16.87 12.96 0.36
C ILE A 437 -17.13 11.48 0.60
N ILE A 438 -16.49 10.61 -0.18
CA ILE A 438 -16.61 9.16 -0.05
C ILE A 438 -15.23 8.61 0.31
N VAL A 439 -15.10 8.09 1.53
CA VAL A 439 -13.82 7.59 2.05
C VAL A 439 -13.81 6.07 2.00
N ASN A 440 -12.96 5.50 1.15
CA ASN A 440 -12.83 4.06 0.94
C ASN A 440 -11.64 3.46 1.71
N LEU A 441 -11.70 2.19 2.06
CA LEU A 441 -10.49 1.45 2.51
C LEU A 441 -9.62 0.96 1.34
N GLU A 442 -10.25 0.57 0.23
CA GLU A 442 -9.58 0.07 -0.96
C GLU A 442 -9.73 1.06 -2.11
N SER A 443 -8.68 1.20 -2.94
CA SER A 443 -8.67 2.14 -4.06
C SER A 443 -9.25 1.51 -5.34
N PHE A 444 -10.08 2.26 -6.06
CA PHE A 444 -10.48 1.92 -7.44
C PHE A 444 -9.46 2.40 -8.49
N GLY A 445 -8.27 2.85 -8.05
CA GLY A 445 -7.24 3.42 -8.91
C GLY A 445 -7.77 4.61 -9.69
N GLN A 446 -7.49 4.63 -11.00
CA GLN A 446 -7.89 5.74 -11.87
C GLN A 446 -9.39 6.05 -11.88
N ILE A 447 -10.25 5.05 -11.66
CA ILE A 447 -11.69 5.26 -11.62
C ILE A 447 -12.09 6.09 -10.38
N GLN A 448 -11.37 5.96 -9.27
CA GLN A 448 -11.59 6.80 -8.09
C GLN A 448 -11.16 8.25 -8.35
N CYS A 449 -10.03 8.43 -9.03
CA CYS A 449 -9.50 9.74 -9.37
C CYS A 449 -10.36 10.46 -10.43
N ASP A 450 -10.96 9.74 -11.37
CA ASP A 450 -11.90 10.29 -12.36
C ASP A 450 -13.22 9.53 -12.38
N LEU A 451 -14.19 10.04 -11.61
CA LEU A 451 -15.50 9.44 -11.45
C LEU A 451 -16.35 9.53 -12.72
N SER A 452 -16.02 10.41 -13.66
CA SER A 452 -16.80 10.63 -14.89
C SER A 452 -16.89 9.38 -15.78
N SER A 453 -16.00 8.41 -15.57
CA SER A 453 -15.97 7.16 -16.34
C SER A 453 -17.09 6.19 -15.96
N LEU A 454 -17.64 6.26 -14.74
CA LEU A 454 -18.65 5.31 -14.24
C LEU A 454 -19.78 5.94 -13.42
N LEU A 455 -19.57 7.09 -12.79
CA LEU A 455 -20.61 7.76 -12.01
C LEU A 455 -21.54 8.53 -12.94
N GLU A 456 -22.81 8.18 -12.88
CA GLU A 456 -23.89 8.85 -13.59
C GLU A 456 -24.51 9.88 -12.64
N LYS A 457 -24.35 11.17 -12.94
CA LYS A 457 -24.99 12.26 -12.19
C LYS A 457 -26.50 12.29 -12.46
N GLU A 458 -27.28 12.83 -11.53
CA GLU A 458 -28.73 12.95 -11.77
C GLU A 458 -29.04 14.08 -12.75
N THR A 459 -28.28 15.17 -12.66
CA THR A 459 -28.33 16.32 -13.57
C THR A 459 -26.93 16.76 -14.00
N ASP A 460 -26.85 17.50 -15.11
CA ASP A 460 -25.58 18.03 -15.59
C ASP A 460 -24.99 19.10 -14.66
N ASP A 461 -25.84 19.76 -13.85
CA ASP A 461 -25.45 20.78 -12.88
C ASP A 461 -24.93 20.18 -11.55
N ASP A 462 -25.12 18.88 -11.31
CA ASP A 462 -24.61 18.22 -10.11
C ASP A 462 -23.07 18.20 -10.11
N VAL A 463 -22.45 18.28 -8.94
CA VAL A 463 -20.99 18.12 -8.79
C VAL A 463 -20.63 16.67 -8.47
N TYR A 464 -19.41 16.27 -8.84
CA TYR A 464 -18.89 14.96 -8.47
C TYR A 464 -18.40 14.98 -7.02
N PRO A 465 -18.67 13.93 -6.21
CA PRO A 465 -18.11 13.85 -4.87
C PRO A 465 -16.59 13.67 -4.94
N TRP A 466 -15.91 13.97 -3.84
CA TRP A 466 -14.52 13.57 -3.67
C TRP A 466 -14.43 12.15 -3.13
N ALA A 467 -14.05 11.21 -3.99
CA ALA A 467 -13.77 9.83 -3.59
C ALA A 467 -12.27 9.67 -3.27
N ILE A 468 -11.94 9.22 -2.06
CA ILE A 468 -10.55 9.11 -1.60
C ILE A 468 -10.35 7.87 -0.71
N LYS A 469 -9.16 7.28 -0.73
CA LYS A 469 -8.79 6.21 0.20
C LYS A 469 -8.46 6.81 1.58
N LEU A 470 -8.80 6.12 2.68
CA LEU A 470 -8.50 6.60 4.04
C LEU A 470 -7.01 6.95 4.22
N ASP A 471 -6.12 6.10 3.70
CA ASP A 471 -4.68 6.32 3.81
C ASP A 471 -4.28 7.65 3.14
N ASP A 472 -4.77 7.91 1.92
CA ASP A 472 -4.46 9.12 1.16
C ASP A 472 -5.03 10.37 1.85
N LEU A 473 -6.26 10.28 2.39
CA LEU A 473 -6.90 11.34 3.14
C LEU A 473 -6.09 11.71 4.40
N GLU A 474 -5.62 10.70 5.14
CA GLU A 474 -4.77 10.89 6.31
C GLU A 474 -3.46 11.60 5.94
N ILE A 475 -2.77 11.15 4.89
CA ILE A 475 -1.53 11.78 4.43
C ILE A 475 -1.75 13.23 4.00
N PHE A 476 -2.81 13.49 3.24
CA PHE A 476 -3.11 14.83 2.77
C PHE A 476 -3.38 15.79 3.93
N LEU A 477 -4.29 15.43 4.85
CA LEU A 477 -4.64 16.29 5.98
C LEU A 477 -3.48 16.45 6.98
N LEU A 478 -2.73 15.39 7.29
CA LEU A 478 -1.54 15.52 8.15
C LEU A 478 -0.48 16.44 7.51
N THR A 479 -0.26 16.34 6.20
CA THR A 479 0.66 17.22 5.48
C THR A 479 0.17 18.66 5.48
N MET A 480 -1.13 18.90 5.32
CA MET A 480 -1.72 20.23 5.44
C MET A 480 -1.48 20.82 6.83
N ILE A 481 -1.70 20.05 7.90
CA ILE A 481 -1.41 20.47 9.28
C ILE A 481 0.07 20.82 9.44
N ALA A 482 0.96 19.94 8.99
CA ALA A 482 2.41 20.13 9.12
C ALA A 482 2.90 21.36 8.36
N LYS A 483 2.28 21.67 7.20
CA LYS A 483 2.54 22.87 6.40
C LYS A 483 1.76 24.11 6.85
N LYS A 484 1.03 24.03 7.98
CA LYS A 484 0.23 25.12 8.55
C LYS A 484 -0.85 25.65 7.58
N ARG A 485 -1.37 24.77 6.73
CA ARG A 485 -2.56 25.03 5.93
C ARG A 485 -3.79 25.09 6.83
N THR A 486 -4.78 25.86 6.42
CA THR A 486 -6.02 26.08 7.15
C THR A 486 -7.15 25.25 6.54
N PRO A 487 -8.30 25.12 7.21
CA PRO A 487 -9.43 24.42 6.61
C PRO A 487 -9.99 25.09 5.35
N GLU A 488 -9.80 26.40 5.18
CA GLU A 488 -10.10 27.11 3.93
C GLU A 488 -9.26 26.57 2.76
N ASP A 489 -7.97 26.24 2.97
CA ASP A 489 -7.15 25.62 1.92
C ASP A 489 -7.74 24.25 1.49
N LEU A 490 -8.49 23.55 2.34
CA LEU A 490 -9.16 22.30 1.97
C LEU A 490 -10.42 22.59 1.15
N VAL A 491 -11.18 23.62 1.51
CA VAL A 491 -12.33 24.08 0.72
C VAL A 491 -11.90 24.47 -0.69
N ASP A 492 -10.83 25.27 -0.81
CA ASP A 492 -10.27 25.68 -2.10
C ASP A 492 -9.83 24.46 -2.94
N PHE A 493 -9.21 23.47 -2.29
CA PHE A 493 -8.88 22.19 -2.93
C PHE A 493 -10.12 21.47 -3.45
N LEU A 494 -11.17 21.33 -2.63
CA LEU A 494 -12.39 20.59 -2.99
C LEU A 494 -13.12 21.24 -4.18
N LEU A 495 -13.23 22.58 -4.18
CA LEU A 495 -13.78 23.34 -5.30
C LEU A 495 -12.99 23.11 -6.60
N SER A 496 -11.66 23.12 -6.51
CA SER A 496 -10.78 22.80 -7.65
C SER A 496 -10.96 21.34 -8.09
N ARG A 497 -11.13 20.43 -7.13
CA ARG A 497 -11.17 19.00 -7.33
C ARG A 497 -12.41 18.53 -8.09
N GLU A 498 -13.53 19.21 -7.91
CA GLU A 498 -14.77 18.96 -8.65
C GLU A 498 -14.59 19.17 -10.16
N GLN A 499 -13.82 20.18 -10.56
CA GLN A 499 -13.59 20.55 -11.95
C GLN A 499 -12.62 19.62 -12.71
N LEU A 500 -11.92 18.75 -12.00
CA LEU A 500 -10.95 17.82 -12.56
C LEU A 500 -11.58 16.55 -13.16
N HIS A 501 -12.79 16.18 -12.74
CA HIS A 501 -13.46 14.99 -13.27
C HIS A 501 -13.75 15.16 -14.77
N GLY A 502 -13.47 14.12 -15.55
CA GLY A 502 -13.51 14.14 -17.01
C GLY A 502 -12.21 14.62 -17.68
N LYS A 503 -11.25 15.12 -16.91
CA LYS A 503 -9.97 15.63 -17.41
C LYS A 503 -8.76 14.84 -16.93
N LEU A 504 -8.90 13.80 -16.10
CA LEU A 504 -7.75 13.18 -15.42
C LEU A 504 -7.26 11.87 -16.07
N ILE A 505 -5.94 11.75 -16.20
CA ILE A 505 -5.22 10.48 -16.32
C ILE A 505 -4.31 10.39 -15.09
N CYS A 506 -4.83 9.76 -14.04
CA CYS A 506 -4.20 9.66 -12.74
C CYS A 506 -4.59 8.33 -12.12
N SER A 507 -3.67 7.63 -11.44
CA SER A 507 -3.98 6.37 -10.75
C SER A 507 -3.82 6.42 -9.22
N ASP A 508 -3.39 7.57 -8.70
CA ASP A 508 -3.13 7.80 -7.27
C ASP A 508 -3.59 9.22 -6.89
N GLU A 509 -4.57 9.31 -5.99
CA GLU A 509 -5.17 10.58 -5.57
C GLU A 509 -4.15 11.51 -4.89
N LEU A 510 -3.08 10.96 -4.31
CA LEU A 510 -1.99 11.76 -3.76
C LEU A 510 -1.24 12.54 -4.83
N GLU A 511 -1.18 12.10 -6.09
CA GLU A 511 -0.57 12.89 -7.16
C GLU A 511 -1.34 14.21 -7.39
N ILE A 512 -2.68 14.18 -7.27
CA ILE A 512 -3.54 15.37 -7.38
C ILE A 512 -3.36 16.26 -6.15
N CYS A 513 -3.43 15.67 -4.96
CA CYS A 513 -3.24 16.38 -3.69
C CYS A 513 -1.86 17.06 -3.61
N GLY A 514 -0.81 16.35 -4.04
CA GLY A 514 0.54 16.88 -4.08
C GLY A 514 0.74 17.94 -5.14
N GLY A 515 0.12 17.77 -6.32
CA GLY A 515 0.04 18.79 -7.36
C GLY A 515 -0.59 20.10 -6.86
N TYR A 516 -1.67 20.02 -6.09
CA TYR A 516 -2.31 21.16 -5.43
C TYR A 516 -1.35 21.82 -4.41
N LEU A 517 -0.79 21.04 -3.47
CA LEU A 517 0.08 21.56 -2.41
C LEU A 517 1.36 22.22 -2.94
N THR A 518 1.85 21.79 -4.10
CA THR A 518 3.05 22.32 -4.76
C THR A 518 2.75 23.43 -5.77
N GLY A 519 1.47 23.71 -6.05
CA GLY A 519 1.05 24.69 -7.06
C GLY A 519 1.33 24.24 -8.50
N LYS A 520 1.56 22.94 -8.73
CA LYS A 520 1.71 22.36 -10.08
C LYS A 520 0.34 22.12 -10.74
N ILE A 521 -0.71 21.89 -9.95
CA ILE A 521 -2.11 21.86 -10.40
C ILE A 521 -2.80 23.08 -9.79
N THR A 522 -3.30 23.98 -10.64
CA THR A 522 -3.95 25.24 -10.26
C THR A 522 -5.21 25.42 -11.10
N ASP A 523 -6.15 26.27 -10.68
CA ASP A 523 -7.39 26.56 -11.44
C ASP A 523 -7.12 26.91 -12.89
N LYS A 524 -6.08 27.72 -13.15
CA LYS A 524 -5.68 28.05 -14.51
C LYS A 524 -5.30 26.82 -15.34
N VAL A 525 -4.55 25.88 -14.75
CA VAL A 525 -4.18 24.62 -15.43
C VAL A 525 -5.44 23.79 -15.70
N ILE A 526 -6.38 23.78 -14.76
CA ILE A 526 -7.65 23.05 -14.88
C ILE A 526 -8.51 23.65 -16.00
N GLU A 527 -8.61 24.98 -16.07
CA GLU A 527 -9.38 25.70 -17.09
C GLU A 527 -8.77 25.53 -18.49
N ASP A 528 -7.45 25.66 -18.61
CA ASP A 528 -6.74 25.65 -19.91
C ASP A 528 -6.59 24.24 -20.53
N ALA A 529 -6.66 23.17 -19.72
CA ALA A 529 -6.39 21.81 -20.18
C ALA A 529 -7.66 21.00 -20.47
N ASP A 530 -7.68 20.34 -21.63
CA ASP A 530 -8.69 19.31 -21.95
C ASP A 530 -8.43 18.01 -21.17
N MET A 531 -7.15 17.68 -20.98
CA MET A 531 -6.68 16.50 -20.24
C MET A 531 -5.43 16.83 -19.44
N ILE A 532 -5.37 16.32 -18.22
CA ILE A 532 -4.30 16.46 -17.24
C ILE A 532 -3.83 15.05 -16.88
N ALA A 533 -2.62 14.72 -17.31
CA ALA A 533 -1.95 13.51 -16.87
C ALA A 533 -1.04 13.86 -15.69
N THR A 534 -1.17 13.12 -14.60
CA THR A 534 -0.31 13.25 -13.43
C THR A 534 0.90 12.33 -13.53
N SER A 535 1.87 12.55 -12.66
CA SER A 535 3.09 11.75 -12.58
C SER A 535 3.44 11.48 -11.11
N PRO A 536 4.10 10.34 -10.81
CA PRO A 536 4.41 9.98 -9.43
C PRO A 536 5.23 11.02 -8.65
N ASP A 537 6.04 11.85 -9.34
CA ASP A 537 6.82 12.92 -8.69
C ASP A 537 5.97 14.03 -8.06
N LEU A 538 4.68 14.11 -8.39
CA LEU A 538 3.74 15.00 -7.70
C LEU A 538 3.52 14.56 -6.25
N GLY A 539 3.63 13.26 -5.97
CA GLY A 539 3.52 12.67 -4.63
C GLY A 539 4.76 12.85 -3.75
N ASP A 540 5.93 13.20 -4.32
CA ASP A 540 7.20 13.32 -3.58
C ASP A 540 7.12 14.28 -2.37
N VAL A 541 6.20 15.25 -2.44
CA VAL A 541 5.94 16.22 -1.38
C VAL A 541 5.55 15.56 -0.04
N PHE A 542 4.91 14.39 -0.07
CA PHE A 542 4.51 13.64 1.11
C PHE A 542 5.70 12.91 1.72
N ASP A 543 6.54 12.29 0.89
CA ASP A 543 7.77 11.64 1.33
C ASP A 543 8.76 12.65 1.92
N GLU A 544 8.89 13.83 1.31
CA GLU A 544 9.67 14.94 1.84
C GLU A 544 9.16 15.40 3.21
N GLN A 545 7.83 15.38 3.43
CA GLN A 545 7.23 15.73 4.71
C GLN A 545 7.46 14.62 5.75
N TYR A 546 7.27 13.35 5.37
CA TYR A 546 7.50 12.19 6.23
C TYR A 546 8.95 12.10 6.72
N ARG A 547 9.92 12.43 5.88
CA ARG A 547 11.34 12.50 6.27
C ARG A 547 11.65 13.56 7.32
N LYS A 548 10.75 14.53 7.54
CA LYS A 548 10.88 15.55 8.58
C LYS A 548 10.08 15.13 9.81
N THR A 549 8.76 15.10 9.68
CA THR A 549 7.75 14.65 10.64
C THR A 549 6.40 14.76 9.93
N MET A 550 5.68 13.66 9.75
CA MET A 550 4.34 13.69 9.16
C MET A 550 3.29 14.09 10.21
N GLY A 551 3.44 13.58 11.44
CA GLY A 551 2.48 13.80 12.53
C GLY A 551 1.64 12.56 12.87
N PHE A 552 2.10 11.36 12.53
CA PHE A 552 1.46 10.13 13.01
C PHE A 552 1.59 10.01 14.53
N ALA A 553 0.58 9.43 15.19
CA ALA A 553 0.58 9.26 16.65
C ALA A 553 1.78 8.44 17.17
N ASN A 554 2.22 7.44 16.39
CA ASN A 554 3.34 6.54 16.72
C ASN A 554 4.40 6.57 15.61
N GLU A 555 4.75 7.77 15.15
CA GLU A 555 5.71 7.93 14.04
C GLU A 555 7.07 7.31 14.37
N LYS A 556 7.48 6.33 13.55
CA LYS A 556 8.71 5.58 13.75
C LYS A 556 9.91 6.44 13.39
N TYR A 557 11.00 6.20 14.10
CA TYR A 557 12.30 6.84 13.88
C TYR A 557 12.27 8.38 13.89
N LEU A 558 11.39 8.98 14.70
CA LEU A 558 11.19 10.43 14.74
C LEU A 558 12.48 11.19 15.09
N HIS A 559 13.25 10.70 16.06
CA HIS A 559 14.52 11.32 16.44
C HIS A 559 15.50 11.32 15.28
N GLU A 560 15.61 10.19 14.59
CA GLU A 560 16.49 10.01 13.45
C GLU A 560 16.06 10.91 12.28
N LYS A 561 14.76 10.95 11.95
CA LYS A 561 14.19 11.78 10.87
C LYS A 561 14.50 13.26 11.11
N GLN A 562 14.27 13.74 12.32
CA GLN A 562 14.52 15.14 12.70
C GLN A 562 16.01 15.49 12.80
N SER A 563 16.89 14.50 13.03
CA SER A 563 18.33 14.75 13.16
C SER A 563 19.03 15.01 11.82
N GLY A 564 18.52 14.46 10.71
CA GLY A 564 19.17 14.48 9.39
C GLY A 564 20.51 13.74 9.31
N LYS A 565 20.89 12.96 10.34
CA LYS A 565 22.21 12.32 10.46
C LYS A 565 22.25 10.85 10.04
N PHE A 566 21.09 10.22 9.85
CA PHE A 566 20.98 8.78 9.68
C PHE A 566 20.28 8.43 8.37
N MET A 567 20.71 7.32 7.75
CA MET A 567 19.98 6.69 6.64
C MET A 567 19.01 5.64 7.18
N PHE A 568 17.82 5.59 6.59
CA PHE A 568 16.82 4.55 6.81
C PHE A 568 16.99 3.45 5.77
N TRP A 569 16.84 2.20 6.19
CA TRP A 569 16.69 1.08 5.28
C TRP A 569 15.29 1.11 4.69
#